data_AF-A0A437U9M9-F1
#
_entry.id   AF-A0A437U9M9-F1
#
_cell.length_a   1.000
_cell.length_b   1.000
_cell.length_c   1.000
_cell.angle_alpha   90.00
_cell.angle_beta   90.00
_cell.angle_gamma   90.00
#
_symmetry.space_group_name_H-M   'P 1'
#
loop_
_entity.id
_entity.type
_entity.pdbx_description
1 polymer ?
#
loop_
_entity_poly.entity_id
_entity_poly.type
_entity_poly.pdbx_seq_one_letter_code
_entity_poly.pdbx_strand_id
1 'polypeptide(L)'
;MDFFIKYWSQIAVIIGLIGYVLKTIFDYKIRNRELRNKYFYELKAKKIIELHSELVEIKIFIDRKSYTEGFHQEVFRKRKALDKYYWESQLYFNKKTQLAFTNFIQGVSYYEIKDFEKEYPNFENDYYLFNKLLLKEFKKEIL
;
A
#
# COMPACT_ATOMS: atom_id res chain seq x y z
N MET A 1 -30.21 -52.16 -21.03
CA MET A 1 -29.37 -52.18 -19.80
C MET A 1 -28.00 -52.79 -20.04
N ASP A 2 -27.85 -53.78 -20.94
CA ASP A 2 -26.60 -54.53 -21.13
C ASP A 2 -25.37 -53.70 -21.54
N PHE A 3 -25.55 -52.58 -22.24
CA PHE A 3 -24.43 -51.72 -22.62
C PHE A 3 -23.75 -51.06 -21.41
N PHE A 4 -24.55 -50.49 -20.49
CA PHE A 4 -24.00 -49.86 -19.28
C PHE A 4 -23.34 -50.88 -18.36
N ILE A 5 -23.87 -52.10 -18.27
CA ILE A 5 -23.29 -53.18 -17.46
C ILE A 5 -21.98 -53.70 -18.08
N LYS A 6 -21.94 -53.89 -19.41
CA LYS A 6 -20.77 -54.41 -20.13
C LYS A 6 -19.60 -53.42 -20.16
N TYR A 7 -19.89 -52.11 -20.20
CA TYR A 7 -18.87 -51.06 -20.27
C TYR A 7 -18.69 -50.26 -18.96
N TRP A 8 -19.29 -50.70 -17.86
CA TRP A 8 -19.27 -49.97 -16.57
C TRP A 8 -17.85 -49.68 -16.07
N SER A 9 -16.95 -50.65 -16.20
CA SER A 9 -15.55 -50.50 -15.78
C SER A 9 -14.81 -49.45 -16.60
N GLN A 10 -15.01 -49.41 -17.92
CA GLN A 10 -14.39 -48.38 -18.78
C GLN A 10 -14.99 -47.00 -18.51
N ILE A 11 -16.30 -46.91 -18.29
CA ILE A 11 -16.97 -45.67 -17.92
C ILE A 11 -16.42 -45.13 -16.59
N ALA A 12 -16.25 -45.99 -15.58
CA ALA A 12 -15.69 -45.61 -14.29
C ALA A 12 -14.23 -45.11 -14.41
N VAL A 13 -13.40 -45.75 -15.24
CA VAL A 13 -12.01 -45.32 -15.50
C VAL A 13 -11.99 -43.95 -16.18
N ILE A 14 -12.86 -43.71 -17.17
CA ILE A 14 -12.95 -42.41 -17.87
C ILE A 14 -13.38 -41.31 -16.91
N ILE A 15 -14.39 -41.56 -16.07
CA ILE A 15 -14.84 -40.60 -15.05
C ILE A 15 -13.71 -40.30 -14.05
N GLY A 16 -12.97 -41.33 -13.61
CA GLY A 16 -11.81 -41.16 -12.73
C GLY A 16 -10.71 -40.31 -13.37
N LEU A 17 -10.41 -40.54 -14.65
CA LEU A 17 -9.43 -39.77 -15.41
C LEU A 17 -9.85 -38.29 -15.55
N ILE A 18 -11.13 -38.04 -15.90
CA ILE A 18 -11.68 -36.69 -16.00
C ILE A 18 -11.63 -35.99 -14.64
N GLY A 19 -12.00 -36.68 -13.57
CA GLY A 19 -11.92 -36.16 -12.19
C GLY A 19 -10.50 -35.78 -11.80
N TYR A 20 -9.51 -36.61 -12.14
CA TYR A 20 -8.09 -36.33 -11.89
C TYR A 20 -7.59 -35.10 -12.67
N VAL A 21 -7.95 -34.99 -13.95
CA VAL A 21 -7.58 -33.83 -14.79
C VAL A 21 -8.21 -32.55 -14.24
N LEU A 22 -9.51 -32.57 -13.90
CA LEU A 22 -10.19 -31.42 -13.31
C LEU A 22 -9.55 -31.00 -11.98
N LYS A 23 -9.28 -31.95 -11.09
CA LYS A 23 -8.59 -31.69 -9.82
C LYS A 23 -7.25 -30.98 -10.05
N THR A 24 -6.44 -31.49 -10.97
CA THR A 24 -5.13 -30.91 -11.30
C THR A 24 -5.25 -29.45 -11.77
N ILE A 25 -6.25 -29.16 -12.62
CA ILE A 25 -6.51 -27.80 -13.10
C ILE A 25 -6.95 -26.87 -11.96
N PHE A 26 -7.83 -27.34 -11.07
CA PHE A 26 -8.29 -26.56 -9.92
C PHE A 26 -7.16 -26.28 -8.93
N ASP A 27 -6.36 -27.30 -8.58
CA ASP A 27 -5.20 -27.15 -7.70
C ASP A 27 -4.20 -26.14 -8.26
N TYR A 28 -3.94 -26.18 -9.58
CA TYR A 28 -3.09 -25.21 -10.25
C TYR A 28 -3.66 -23.78 -10.19
N LYS A 29 -4.97 -23.61 -10.44
CA LYS A 29 -5.64 -22.30 -10.35
C LYS A 29 -5.60 -21.72 -8.94
N ILE A 30 -5.83 -22.55 -7.92
CA ILE A 30 -5.78 -22.14 -6.51
C ILE A 30 -4.36 -21.70 -6.17
N ARG A 31 -3.35 -22.53 -6.47
CA ARG A 31 -1.95 -22.21 -6.19
C ARG A 31 -1.48 -20.94 -6.90
N ASN A 32 -1.88 -20.73 -8.14
CA ASN A 32 -1.53 -19.50 -8.86
C ASN A 32 -2.21 -18.25 -8.25
N ARG A 33 -3.45 -18.39 -7.78
CA ARG A 33 -4.15 -17.32 -7.06
C ARG A 33 -3.47 -16.99 -5.74
N GLU A 34 -3.03 -17.99 -5.00
CA GLU A 34 -2.27 -17.83 -3.75
C GLU A 34 -0.94 -17.11 -4.00
N LEU A 35 -0.16 -17.54 -5.01
CA LEU A 35 1.10 -16.89 -5.39
C LEU A 35 0.89 -15.43 -5.80
N ARG A 36 -0.14 -15.14 -6.59
CA ARG A 36 -0.48 -13.77 -6.99
C ARG A 36 -0.87 -12.91 -5.79
N ASN A 37 -1.67 -13.45 -4.87
CA ASN A 37 -2.04 -12.75 -3.65
C ASN A 37 -0.81 -12.48 -2.78
N LYS A 38 0.05 -13.48 -2.58
CA LYS A 38 1.31 -13.34 -1.84
C LYS A 38 2.17 -12.23 -2.43
N TYR A 39 2.40 -12.26 -3.75
CA TYR A 39 3.15 -11.22 -4.45
C TYR A 39 2.53 -9.83 -4.29
N PHE A 40 1.20 -9.73 -4.36
CA PHE A 40 0.49 -8.47 -4.14
C PHE A 40 0.72 -7.92 -2.72
N TYR A 41 0.63 -8.76 -1.69
CA TYR A 41 0.87 -8.35 -0.30
C TYR A 41 2.34 -8.00 -0.04
N GLU A 42 3.29 -8.74 -0.63
CA GLU A 42 4.72 -8.42 -0.54
C GLU A 42 5.02 -7.06 -1.19
N LEU A 43 4.49 -6.81 -2.39
CA LEU A 43 4.66 -5.54 -3.08
C LEU A 43 4.04 -4.38 -2.29
N LYS A 44 2.82 -4.58 -1.77
CA LYS A 44 2.15 -3.60 -0.92
C LYS A 44 2.97 -3.28 0.34
N ALA A 45 3.45 -4.28 1.07
CA ALA A 45 4.26 -4.08 2.27
C ALA A 45 5.55 -3.30 1.96
N LYS A 46 6.22 -3.64 0.86
CA LYS A 46 7.41 -2.92 0.38
C LYS A 46 7.10 -1.43 0.12
N LYS A 47 5.99 -1.13 -0.57
CA LYS A 47 5.55 0.25 -0.81
C LYS A 47 5.27 1.04 0.47
N ILE A 48 4.66 0.41 1.48
CA ILE A 48 4.40 1.05 2.78
C ILE A 48 5.71 1.38 3.50
N ILE A 49 6.68 0.45 3.49
CA ILE A 49 7.98 0.64 4.14
C ILE A 49 8.74 1.80 3.48
N GLU A 50 8.77 1.85 2.14
CA GLU A 50 9.42 2.93 1.39
C GLU A 50 8.75 4.28 1.69
N LEU A 51 7.42 4.37 1.62
CA LEU A 51 6.69 5.58 2.02
C LEU A 51 7.01 5.99 3.47
N HIS A 52 7.02 5.04 4.39
CA HIS A 52 7.33 5.32 5.80
C HIS A 52 8.72 5.92 5.98
N SER A 53 9.71 5.42 5.26
CA SER A 53 11.08 5.95 5.30
C SER A 53 11.11 7.41 4.83
N GLU A 54 10.51 7.71 3.68
CA GLU A 54 10.47 9.08 3.14
C GLU A 54 9.73 10.06 4.06
N LEU A 55 8.62 9.61 4.68
CA LEU A 55 7.89 10.41 5.68
C LEU A 55 8.77 10.77 6.87
N VAL A 56 9.53 9.81 7.38
CA VAL A 56 10.45 10.03 8.50
C VAL A 56 11.56 11.00 8.12
N GLU A 57 12.11 10.90 6.92
CA GLU A 57 13.12 11.85 6.43
C GLU A 57 12.57 13.28 6.34
N ILE A 58 11.37 13.46 5.80
CA ILE A 58 10.69 14.76 5.73
C ILE A 58 10.46 15.30 7.13
N LYS A 59 9.98 14.46 8.05
CA LYS A 59 9.77 14.86 9.44
C LYS A 59 11.07 15.30 10.11
N ILE A 60 12.15 14.53 9.99
CA ILE A 60 13.46 14.89 10.54
C ILE A 60 13.93 16.22 9.96
N PHE A 61 13.71 16.46 8.67
CA PHE A 61 14.06 17.72 8.02
C PHE A 61 13.27 18.91 8.60
N ILE A 62 11.96 18.75 8.77
CA ILE A 62 11.08 19.76 9.38
C ILE A 62 11.46 20.01 10.85
N ASP A 63 11.61 18.95 11.65
CA ASP A 63 11.92 19.03 13.08
C ASP A 63 13.28 19.70 13.34
N ARG A 64 14.24 19.52 12.43
CA ARG A 64 15.57 20.17 12.53
C ARG A 64 15.55 21.65 12.18
N LYS A 65 14.42 22.20 11.67
CA LYS A 65 14.23 23.59 11.21
C LYS A 65 15.54 24.21 10.75
N SER A 66 16.19 23.60 9.76
CA SER A 66 17.50 24.08 9.37
C SER A 66 17.32 25.54 8.93
N TYR A 67 17.96 26.46 9.67
CA TYR A 67 18.07 27.89 9.37
C TYR A 67 18.92 28.09 8.10
N THR A 68 18.53 27.42 7.04
CA THR A 68 19.20 27.36 5.75
C THR A 68 18.31 28.08 4.76
N GLU A 69 18.92 29.01 4.01
CA GLU A 69 18.34 29.51 2.77
C GLU A 69 17.81 28.33 1.95
N GLY A 70 16.55 28.42 1.50
CA GLY A 70 15.92 27.38 0.70
C GLY A 70 15.18 26.28 1.46
N PHE A 71 15.00 26.35 2.80
CA PHE A 71 14.19 25.37 3.56
C PHE A 71 12.84 25.06 2.89
N HIS A 72 12.05 26.09 2.58
CA HIS A 72 10.73 25.93 1.95
C HIS A 72 10.80 25.24 0.57
N GLN A 73 11.82 25.55 -0.22
CA GLN A 73 12.02 24.91 -1.53
C GLN A 73 12.38 23.43 -1.39
N GLU A 74 13.17 23.09 -0.37
CA GLU A 74 13.54 21.71 -0.09
C GLU A 74 12.36 20.90 0.45
N VAL A 75 11.52 21.48 1.32
CA VAL A 75 10.25 20.86 1.74
C VAL A 75 9.39 20.58 0.51
N PHE A 76 9.20 21.56 -0.37
CA PHE A 76 8.42 21.40 -1.60
C PHE A 76 8.95 20.26 -2.48
N ARG A 77 10.27 20.21 -2.69
CA ARG A 77 10.91 19.16 -3.48
C ARG A 77 10.66 17.77 -2.88
N LYS A 78 10.86 17.62 -1.57
CA LYS A 78 10.65 16.35 -0.87
C LYS A 78 9.18 15.93 -0.87
N ARG A 79 8.26 16.84 -0.58
CA ARG A 79 6.81 16.59 -0.64
C ARG A 79 6.39 16.12 -2.03
N LYS A 80 6.86 16.79 -3.09
CA LYS A 80 6.51 16.44 -4.48
C LYS A 80 7.02 15.05 -4.86
N ALA A 81 8.23 14.69 -4.42
CA ALA A 81 8.77 13.35 -4.64
C ALA A 81 7.91 12.27 -3.94
N LEU A 82 7.58 12.52 -2.67
CA LEU A 82 6.73 11.65 -1.86
C LEU A 82 5.32 11.49 -2.46
N ASP A 83 4.70 12.58 -2.91
CA ASP A 83 3.38 12.57 -3.56
C ASP A 83 3.41 11.75 -4.86
N LYS A 84 4.42 11.93 -5.70
CA LYS A 84 4.61 11.12 -6.91
C LYS A 84 4.71 9.63 -6.57
N TYR A 85 5.54 9.28 -5.58
CA TYR A 85 5.73 7.89 -5.18
C TYR A 85 4.45 7.26 -4.61
N TYR A 86 3.66 8.05 -3.88
CA TYR A 86 2.34 7.63 -3.42
C TYR A 86 1.35 7.40 -4.56
N TRP A 87 1.29 8.29 -5.55
CA TRP A 87 0.41 8.09 -6.73
C TRP A 87 0.71 6.77 -7.46
N GLU A 88 1.99 6.42 -7.59
CA GLU A 88 2.42 5.13 -8.17
C GLU A 88 2.03 3.92 -7.32
N SER A 89 1.67 4.12 -6.05
CA SER A 89 1.33 3.07 -5.09
C SER A 89 -0.11 3.12 -4.54
N GLN A 90 -0.91 4.12 -4.93
CA GLN A 90 -2.24 4.37 -4.36
C GLN A 90 -3.19 3.16 -4.46
N LEU A 91 -3.08 2.41 -5.55
CA LEU A 91 -3.90 1.22 -5.85
C LEU A 91 -3.76 0.11 -4.80
N TYR A 92 -2.66 0.10 -4.03
CA TYR A 92 -2.42 -0.89 -2.98
C TYR A 92 -3.04 -0.52 -1.64
N PHE A 93 -3.52 0.71 -1.47
CA PHE A 93 -4.00 1.23 -0.20
C PHE A 93 -5.52 1.32 -0.13
N ASN A 94 -6.05 1.12 1.06
CA ASN A 94 -7.46 1.34 1.35
C ASN A 94 -7.78 2.85 1.39
N LYS A 95 -9.06 3.20 1.28
CA LYS A 95 -9.51 4.60 1.25
C LYS A 95 -9.12 5.42 2.50
N LYS A 96 -9.02 4.79 3.68
CA LYS A 96 -8.66 5.49 4.93
C LYS A 96 -7.19 5.88 4.94
N THR A 97 -6.32 4.96 4.53
CA THR A 97 -4.88 5.23 4.35
C THR A 97 -4.67 6.30 3.30
N GLN A 98 -5.41 6.23 2.19
CA GLN A 98 -5.34 7.24 1.14
C GLN A 98 -5.70 8.64 1.69
N LEU A 99 -6.81 8.75 2.43
CA LEU A 99 -7.22 10.01 3.05
C LEU A 99 -6.21 10.51 4.09
N ALA A 100 -5.68 9.62 4.94
CA ALA A 100 -4.66 9.97 5.93
C ALA A 100 -3.39 10.49 5.26
N PHE A 101 -3.00 9.91 4.11
CA PHE A 101 -1.86 10.36 3.33
C PHE A 101 -2.10 11.74 2.72
N THR A 102 -3.27 11.99 2.13
CA THR A 102 -3.65 13.32 1.61
C THR A 102 -3.57 14.38 2.70
N ASN A 103 -4.10 14.12 3.89
CA ASN A 103 -4.03 15.05 5.02
C ASN A 103 -2.58 15.32 5.45
N PHE A 104 -1.74 14.28 5.46
CA PHE A 104 -0.32 14.45 5.75
C PHE A 104 0.38 15.32 4.71
N ILE A 105 0.20 15.07 3.41
CA ILE A 105 0.80 15.86 2.34
C ILE A 105 0.34 17.31 2.39
N GLN A 106 -0.95 17.53 2.66
CA GLN A 106 -1.48 18.87 2.88
C GLN A 106 -0.82 19.53 4.09
N GLY A 107 -0.63 18.81 5.19
CA GLY A 107 0.18 19.23 6.33
C GLY A 107 1.57 19.68 5.90
N VAL A 108 2.31 18.84 5.17
CA VAL A 108 3.66 19.19 4.69
C VAL A 108 3.65 20.45 3.82
N SER A 109 2.62 20.66 3.00
CA SER A 109 2.54 21.83 2.12
C SER A 109 2.50 23.17 2.87
N TYR A 110 2.02 23.20 4.11
CA TYR A 110 2.03 24.44 4.90
C TYR A 110 3.44 24.90 5.29
N TYR A 111 4.40 23.97 5.42
CA TYR A 111 5.80 24.31 5.65
C TYR A 111 6.48 24.92 4.40
N GLU A 112 5.81 24.95 3.25
CA GLU A 112 6.28 25.65 2.04
C GLU A 112 5.97 27.14 2.09
N ILE A 113 5.02 27.56 2.92
CA ILE A 113 4.61 28.95 3.07
C ILE A 113 5.52 29.63 4.10
N LYS A 114 6.14 30.73 3.70
CA LYS A 114 6.96 31.55 4.59
C LYS A 114 6.07 32.17 5.68
N ASP A 115 6.58 32.22 6.91
CA ASP A 115 5.90 32.81 8.08
C ASP A 115 4.58 32.13 8.51
N PHE A 116 4.17 31.02 7.89
CA PHE A 116 2.92 30.31 8.23
C PHE A 116 2.84 29.90 9.71
N GLU A 117 3.95 29.49 10.31
CA GLU A 117 4.00 29.11 11.74
C GLU A 117 3.61 30.27 12.68
N LYS A 118 3.79 31.53 12.24
CA LYS A 118 3.33 32.71 13.01
C LYS A 118 1.82 32.90 12.91
N GLU A 119 1.23 32.56 11.77
CA GLU A 119 -0.20 32.67 11.51
C GLU A 119 -0.99 31.52 12.17
N TYR A 120 -0.36 30.34 12.30
CA TYR A 120 -0.96 29.13 12.86
C TYR A 120 -0.07 28.48 13.91
N PRO A 121 0.00 29.04 15.13
CA PRO A 121 0.92 28.58 16.18
C PRO A 121 0.63 27.15 16.70
N ASN A 122 -0.59 26.63 16.50
CA ASN A 122 -0.96 25.27 16.90
C ASN A 122 -0.70 24.21 15.83
N PHE A 123 -0.21 24.62 14.65
CA PHE A 123 -0.10 23.73 13.51
C PHE A 123 0.83 22.53 13.74
N GLU A 124 1.90 22.69 14.52
CA GLU A 124 2.81 21.57 14.82
C GLU A 124 2.08 20.41 15.52
N ASN A 125 1.10 20.71 16.37
CA ASN A 125 0.27 19.69 17.02
C ASN A 125 -0.64 18.99 16.00
N ASP A 126 -1.25 19.74 15.09
CA ASP A 126 -2.10 19.20 14.02
C ASP A 126 -1.29 18.31 13.07
N TYR A 127 -0.10 18.77 12.67
CA TYR A 127 0.83 18.00 11.85
C TYR A 127 1.28 16.71 12.55
N TYR A 128 1.58 16.77 13.84
CA TYR A 128 1.87 15.59 14.64
C TYR A 128 0.72 14.58 14.62
N LEU A 129 -0.53 15.05 14.72
CA LEU A 129 -1.72 14.21 14.64
C LEU A 129 -1.88 13.58 13.26
N PHE A 130 -1.68 14.33 12.17
CA PHE A 130 -1.73 13.78 10.81
C PHE A 130 -0.70 12.68 10.61
N ASN A 131 0.55 12.92 11.02
CA ASN A 131 1.60 11.91 10.96
C ASN A 131 1.25 10.67 11.79
N LYS A 132 0.78 10.84 13.04
CA LYS A 132 0.38 9.73 13.91
C LYS A 132 -0.76 8.90 13.31
N LEU A 133 -1.74 9.54 12.68
CA LEU A 133 -2.84 8.88 12.00
C LEU A 133 -2.36 8.07 10.79
N LEU A 134 -1.53 8.66 9.93
CA LEU A 134 -0.96 7.99 8.77
C LEU A 134 -0.15 6.75 9.17
N LEU A 135 0.73 6.88 10.16
CA LEU A 135 1.51 5.76 10.69
C LEU A 135 0.63 4.64 11.27
N LYS A 136 -0.48 4.99 11.90
CA LYS A 136 -1.45 4.02 12.41
C LYS A 136 -2.12 3.27 11.27
N GLU A 137 -2.52 3.94 10.19
CA GLU A 137 -3.15 3.30 9.04
C GLU A 137 -2.14 2.42 8.27
N PHE A 138 -0.89 2.86 8.10
CA PHE A 138 0.18 2.03 7.54
C PHE A 138 0.39 0.73 8.31
N LYS A 139 0.42 0.78 9.64
CA LYS A 139 0.52 -0.43 10.47
C LYS A 139 -0.66 -1.39 10.26
N LYS A 140 -1.87 -0.89 10.09
CA LYS A 140 -3.07 -1.72 9.82
C LYS A 140 -3.09 -2.31 8.42
N GLU A 141 -2.36 -1.74 7.47
CA GLU A 141 -2.31 -2.23 6.09
C GLU A 141 -1.27 -3.35 5.91
N ILE A 142 -0.32 -3.46 6.84
CA ILE A 142 0.71 -4.50 6.90
C ILE A 142 0.23 -5.73 7.70
N LEU A 143 -0.54 -5.51 8.78
CA LEU A 143 -1.12 -6.55 9.63
C LEU A 143 -2.39 -7.17 9.01
#